data_AF-X0XXP8-F1
#
_entry.id   AF-X0XXP8-F1
#
_cell.length_a   1.000
_cell.length_b   1.000
_cell.length_c   1.000
_cell.angle_alpha   90.00
_cell.angle_beta   90.00
_cell.angle_gamma   90.00
#
_symmetry.space_group_name_H-M   'P 1'
#
loop_
_entity.id
_entity.type
_entity.pdbx_description
1 polymer ?
#
loop_
_entity_poly.entity_id
_entity_poly.type
_entity_poly.pdbx_seq_one_letter_code
_entity_poly.pdbx_strand_id
1 'polypeptide(L)'
;ALLGLRNKNEHKAAMKKHNIEPIDLVCVNLYPFEQTIAKPDCTLAEAIENIDIGGPSMLRSAAKNHKFVTVVTQSDQYDKVIEEMEKNNGALGEEMRSSCARIAFSLTASYDAAIAKYLNARANVEYPEKVSIALSKAASLRYGENPHQSAAFYKLPSSGETSISGGTLLEGGIGISFNNLLDTNAAFELVKEFAEPAAVVVKHLNPCGCAIDEDICVAYRKAYECDVVSAFGSIIALNRKV
;
A
#
# COMPACT_ATOMS: atom_id res chain seq x y z
N ALA A 1 -26.15 3.75 -18.38
CA ALA A 1 -25.06 3.76 -19.38
C ALA A 1 -23.94 2.74 -19.06
N LEU A 2 -23.30 2.80 -17.88
CA LEU A 2 -22.07 2.05 -17.56
C LEU A 2 -22.09 0.53 -17.77
N LEU A 3 -23.24 -0.14 -17.56
CA LEU A 3 -23.36 -1.60 -17.65
C LEU A 3 -23.90 -2.10 -19.01
N GLY A 4 -24.10 -1.20 -19.98
CA GLY A 4 -24.57 -1.57 -21.30
C GLY A 4 -23.52 -2.40 -22.06
N LEU A 5 -23.82 -3.68 -22.34
CA LEU A 5 -22.96 -4.53 -23.16
C LEU A 5 -23.20 -4.22 -24.64
N ARG A 6 -22.17 -3.69 -25.31
CA ARG A 6 -22.30 -3.20 -26.69
C ARG A 6 -22.39 -4.32 -27.72
N ASN A 7 -21.96 -5.53 -27.34
CA ASN A 7 -22.10 -6.73 -28.15
C ASN A 7 -23.43 -7.48 -27.92
N LYS A 8 -24.32 -7.02 -27.03
CA LYS A 8 -25.62 -7.67 -26.77
C LYS A 8 -26.77 -6.84 -27.35
N ASN A 9 -27.51 -7.43 -28.29
CA ASN A 9 -28.59 -6.74 -29.02
C ASN A 9 -29.68 -6.18 -28.09
N GLU A 10 -30.08 -6.94 -27.07
CA GLU A 10 -31.03 -6.49 -26.04
C GLU A 10 -30.57 -5.22 -25.32
N HIS A 11 -29.29 -5.14 -24.94
CA HIS A 11 -28.75 -3.97 -24.24
C HIS A 11 -28.70 -2.75 -25.16
N LYS A 12 -28.29 -2.93 -26.43
CA LYS A 12 -28.35 -1.85 -27.44
C LYS A 12 -29.77 -1.33 -27.65
N ALA A 13 -30.75 -2.24 -27.77
CA ALA A 13 -32.15 -1.87 -27.95
C ALA A 13 -32.70 -1.10 -26.73
N ALA A 14 -32.38 -1.56 -25.51
CA ALA A 14 -32.75 -0.87 -24.28
C ALA A 14 -32.13 0.53 -24.19
N MET A 15 -30.83 0.68 -24.46
CA MET A 15 -30.16 1.97 -24.47
C MET A 15 -30.81 2.94 -25.47
N LYS A 16 -31.08 2.48 -26.70
CA LYS A 16 -31.76 3.29 -27.72
C LYS A 16 -33.18 3.69 -27.30
N LYS A 17 -33.97 2.73 -26.78
CA LYS A 17 -35.36 2.97 -26.31
C LYS A 17 -35.41 4.05 -25.24
N HIS A 18 -34.42 4.09 -24.36
CA HIS A 18 -34.37 5.02 -23.23
C HIS A 18 -33.51 6.26 -23.49
N ASN A 19 -33.05 6.47 -24.73
CA ASN A 19 -32.16 7.57 -25.12
C ASN A 19 -30.90 7.69 -24.23
N ILE A 20 -30.28 6.53 -23.94
CA ILE A 20 -29.07 6.43 -23.12
C ILE A 20 -27.88 6.24 -24.04
N GLU A 21 -26.96 7.20 -24.05
CA GLU A 21 -25.69 7.08 -24.75
C GLU A 21 -24.69 6.20 -23.99
N PRO A 22 -23.80 5.48 -24.69
CA PRO A 22 -22.73 4.73 -24.05
C PRO A 22 -21.72 5.67 -23.40
N ILE A 23 -21.10 5.20 -22.31
CA ILE A 23 -19.95 5.86 -21.69
C ILE A 23 -18.72 5.01 -22.00
N ASP A 24 -17.67 5.64 -22.51
CA ASP A 24 -16.39 5.00 -22.85
C ASP A 24 -15.36 5.10 -21.72
N LEU A 25 -15.40 6.18 -20.94
CA LEU A 25 -14.43 6.49 -19.91
C LEU A 25 -15.16 6.99 -18.65
N VAL A 26 -14.79 6.43 -17.51
CA VAL A 26 -15.16 6.92 -16.18
C VAL A 26 -13.87 7.33 -15.48
N CYS A 27 -13.78 8.60 -15.09
CA CYS A 27 -12.65 9.12 -14.33
C CYS A 27 -13.18 9.63 -12.98
N VAL A 28 -13.04 8.83 -11.92
CA VAL A 28 -13.62 9.10 -10.60
C VAL A 28 -12.63 8.67 -9.52
N ASN A 29 -12.36 9.56 -8.57
CA ASN A 29 -11.70 9.21 -7.31
C ASN A 29 -12.74 9.13 -6.18
N LEU A 30 -12.41 8.42 -5.11
CA LEU A 30 -13.26 8.32 -3.93
C LEU A 30 -12.96 9.47 -2.98
N TYR A 31 -13.94 9.82 -2.13
CA TYR A 31 -13.69 10.70 -1.01
C TYR A 31 -12.57 10.15 -0.13
N PRO A 32 -11.70 11.01 0.42
CA PRO A 32 -10.52 10.58 1.16
C PRO A 32 -10.90 10.15 2.59
N PHE A 33 -11.73 9.12 2.72
CA PHE A 33 -12.27 8.63 3.99
C PHE A 33 -11.16 8.35 5.02
N GLU A 34 -10.08 7.69 4.59
CA GLU A 34 -8.90 7.44 5.43
C GLU A 34 -8.27 8.73 5.98
N GLN A 35 -8.22 9.80 5.18
CA GLN A 35 -7.72 11.10 5.63
C GLN A 35 -8.70 11.77 6.60
N THR A 36 -10.00 11.62 6.38
CA THR A 36 -11.04 12.16 7.26
C THR A 36 -10.97 11.51 8.64
N ILE A 37 -10.90 10.18 8.73
CA ILE A 37 -10.84 9.46 10.02
C ILE A 37 -9.48 9.58 10.74
N ALA A 38 -8.43 9.99 10.04
CA ALA A 38 -7.12 10.26 10.62
C ALA A 38 -7.06 11.59 11.39
N LYS A 39 -8.07 12.47 11.23
CA LYS A 39 -8.14 13.74 11.98
C LYS A 39 -8.43 13.44 13.47
N PRO A 40 -7.67 14.02 14.42
CA PRO A 40 -7.83 13.76 15.85
C PRO A 40 -9.23 14.07 16.40
N ASP A 41 -9.93 15.02 15.80
CA ASP A 41 -11.24 15.53 16.18
C ASP A 41 -12.40 14.95 15.35
N CYS A 42 -12.14 13.96 14.49
CA CYS A 42 -13.15 13.37 13.63
C CYS A 42 -14.27 12.70 14.43
N THR A 43 -15.48 13.20 14.26
CA THR A 43 -16.69 12.62 14.86
C THR A 43 -17.21 11.46 14.02
N LEU A 44 -18.03 10.60 14.65
CA LEU A 44 -18.72 9.52 13.92
C LEU A 44 -19.64 10.07 12.82
N ALA A 45 -20.33 11.18 13.07
CA ALA A 45 -21.22 11.80 12.09
C ALA A 45 -20.44 12.26 10.85
N GLU A 46 -19.31 12.92 11.05
CA GLU A 46 -18.43 13.34 9.96
C GLU A 46 -17.86 12.14 9.19
N ALA A 47 -17.44 11.08 9.88
CA ALA A 47 -16.98 9.87 9.22
C ALA A 47 -18.08 9.24 8.35
N ILE A 48 -19.30 9.10 8.87
CA ILE A 48 -20.45 8.55 8.13
C ILE A 48 -20.78 9.39 6.90
N GLU A 49 -20.78 10.72 7.01
CA GLU A 49 -21.04 11.62 5.88
C GLU A 49 -19.97 11.49 4.77
N ASN A 50 -18.75 11.10 5.13
CA ASN A 50 -17.65 10.89 4.18
C ASN A 50 -17.60 9.47 3.57
N ILE A 51 -18.59 8.61 3.87
CA ILE A 51 -18.73 7.32 3.21
C ILE A 51 -19.40 7.53 1.85
N ASP A 52 -18.62 7.40 0.78
CA ASP A 52 -19.07 7.55 -0.59
C ASP A 52 -19.82 6.29 -1.05
N ILE A 53 -21.06 6.48 -1.49
CA ILE A 53 -21.90 5.42 -2.08
C ILE A 53 -21.84 5.47 -3.61
N GLY A 54 -21.82 6.68 -4.17
CA GLY A 54 -21.90 6.90 -5.61
C GLY A 54 -20.60 6.53 -6.33
N GLY A 55 -19.46 6.95 -5.79
CA GLY A 55 -18.13 6.66 -6.31
C GLY A 55 -17.89 5.16 -6.45
N PRO A 56 -17.97 4.35 -5.38
CA PRO A 56 -17.76 2.90 -5.48
C PRO A 56 -18.76 2.23 -6.43
N SER A 57 -20.01 2.70 -6.46
CA SER A 57 -21.03 2.18 -7.39
C SER A 57 -20.66 2.42 -8.86
N MET A 58 -20.20 3.63 -9.20
CA MET A 58 -19.74 3.97 -10.56
C MET A 58 -18.46 3.22 -10.93
N LEU A 59 -17.48 3.19 -10.04
CA LEU A 59 -16.20 2.50 -10.25
C LEU A 59 -16.40 1.01 -10.49
N ARG A 60 -17.17 0.34 -9.63
CA ARG A 60 -17.47 -1.10 -9.78
C ARG A 60 -18.28 -1.38 -11.05
N SER A 61 -19.21 -0.49 -11.41
CA SER A 61 -19.99 -0.64 -12.64
C SER A 61 -19.13 -0.54 -13.89
N ALA A 62 -18.24 0.46 -13.96
CA ALA A 62 -17.31 0.65 -15.06
C ALA A 62 -16.27 -0.49 -15.12
N ALA A 63 -15.66 -0.85 -13.98
CA ALA A 63 -14.71 -1.94 -13.86
C ALA A 63 -15.32 -3.29 -14.27
N LYS A 64 -16.56 -3.59 -13.86
CA LYS A 64 -17.29 -4.79 -14.31
C LYS A 64 -17.45 -4.81 -15.83
N ASN A 65 -17.68 -3.65 -16.44
CA ASN A 65 -17.88 -3.53 -17.88
C ASN A 65 -16.60 -3.13 -18.64
N HIS A 66 -15.41 -3.52 -18.13
CA HIS A 66 -14.11 -3.14 -18.71
C HIS A 66 -13.90 -3.60 -20.16
N LYS A 67 -14.75 -4.50 -20.67
CA LYS A 67 -14.76 -4.82 -22.11
C LYS A 67 -15.07 -3.59 -22.98
N PHE A 68 -15.86 -2.65 -22.45
CA PHE A 68 -16.36 -1.50 -23.19
C PHE A 68 -16.11 -0.15 -22.51
N VAL A 69 -15.79 -0.13 -21.21
CA VAL A 69 -15.62 1.09 -20.43
C VAL A 69 -14.24 1.09 -19.76
N THR A 70 -13.47 2.16 -19.93
CA THR A 70 -12.25 2.38 -19.15
C THR A 70 -12.60 3.06 -17.83
N VAL A 71 -12.02 2.59 -16.72
CA VAL A 71 -12.19 3.19 -15.40
C VAL A 71 -10.84 3.72 -14.89
N VAL A 72 -10.75 5.01 -14.64
CA VAL A 72 -9.55 5.68 -14.13
C VAL A 72 -9.86 6.20 -12.74
N THR A 73 -9.01 5.84 -11.78
CA THR A 73 -9.27 6.09 -10.35
C THR A 73 -8.29 7.05 -9.70
N GLN A 74 -7.15 7.29 -10.33
CA GLN A 74 -6.05 8.06 -9.78
C GLN A 74 -5.29 8.80 -10.89
N SER A 75 -4.69 9.94 -10.54
CA SER A 75 -4.05 10.85 -11.49
C SER A 75 -2.78 10.29 -12.12
N ASP A 76 -2.08 9.37 -11.45
CA ASP A 76 -0.87 8.72 -11.98
C ASP A 76 -1.16 7.77 -13.17
N GLN A 77 -2.43 7.49 -13.46
CA GLN A 77 -2.87 6.74 -14.64
C GLN A 77 -3.03 7.64 -15.86
N TYR A 78 -3.12 8.97 -15.70
CA TYR A 78 -3.54 9.87 -16.77
C TYR A 78 -2.58 9.84 -17.95
N ASP A 79 -1.28 9.99 -17.71
CA ASP A 79 -0.28 10.04 -18.79
C ASP A 79 -0.33 8.78 -19.65
N LYS A 80 -0.36 7.60 -19.02
CA LYS A 80 -0.44 6.32 -19.74
C LYS A 80 -1.72 6.18 -20.56
N VAL A 81 -2.85 6.63 -20.02
CA VAL A 81 -4.15 6.59 -20.70
C VAL A 81 -4.15 7.55 -21.89
N ILE A 82 -3.67 8.78 -21.71
CA ILE A 82 -3.59 9.80 -22.75
C ILE A 82 -2.66 9.32 -23.87
N GLU A 83 -1.46 8.87 -23.55
CA GLU A 83 -0.49 8.36 -24.53
C GLU A 83 -1.07 7.21 -25.37
N GLU A 84 -1.80 6.29 -24.76
CA GLU A 84 -2.41 5.17 -25.47
C GLU A 84 -3.58 5.61 -26.34
N MET A 85 -4.39 6.57 -25.88
CA MET A 85 -5.45 7.18 -26.68
C MET A 85 -4.90 7.91 -27.90
N GLU A 86 -3.82 8.69 -27.74
CA GLU A 86 -3.16 9.39 -28.86
C GLU A 86 -2.65 8.41 -29.92
N LYS A 87 -2.11 7.26 -29.50
CA LYS A 87 -1.61 6.21 -30.41
C LYS A 87 -2.72 5.44 -31.12
N ASN A 88 -3.94 5.42 -30.57
CA ASN A 88 -5.02 4.54 -31.01
C ASN A 88 -6.28 5.32 -31.44
N ASN A 89 -6.12 6.52 -32.01
CA ASN A 89 -7.24 7.36 -32.48
C ASN A 89 -8.33 7.59 -31.42
N GLY A 90 -7.92 7.83 -30.17
CA GLY A 90 -8.81 8.06 -29.03
C GLY A 90 -9.32 6.78 -28.36
N ALA A 91 -8.97 5.58 -28.85
CA ALA A 91 -9.36 4.32 -28.25
C ALA A 91 -8.31 3.81 -27.25
N LEU A 92 -8.72 2.90 -26.36
CA LEU A 92 -7.83 2.18 -25.47
C LEU A 92 -7.83 0.69 -25.80
N GLY A 93 -6.75 -0.01 -25.50
CA GLY A 93 -6.65 -1.46 -25.63
C GLY A 93 -7.44 -2.21 -24.56
N GLU A 94 -7.70 -3.49 -24.80
CA GLU A 94 -8.30 -4.38 -23.80
C GLU A 94 -7.41 -4.53 -22.56
N GLU A 95 -6.08 -4.59 -22.76
CA GLU A 95 -5.10 -4.72 -21.68
C GLU A 95 -5.17 -3.53 -20.72
N MET A 96 -5.18 -2.31 -21.24
CA MET A 96 -5.30 -1.09 -20.42
C MET A 96 -6.63 -1.05 -19.66
N ARG A 97 -7.75 -1.36 -20.31
CA ARG A 97 -9.05 -1.43 -19.63
C ARG A 97 -9.09 -2.47 -18.52
N SER A 98 -8.55 -3.66 -18.79
CA SER A 98 -8.45 -4.74 -17.81
C SER A 98 -7.57 -4.36 -16.61
N SER A 99 -6.41 -3.74 -16.87
CA SER A 99 -5.50 -3.23 -15.84
C SER A 99 -6.18 -2.18 -14.96
N CYS A 100 -6.83 -1.21 -15.59
CA CYS A 100 -7.64 -0.18 -14.94
C CYS A 100 -8.75 -0.77 -14.06
N ALA A 101 -9.48 -1.77 -14.56
CA ALA A 101 -10.53 -2.45 -13.79
C ALA A 101 -10.00 -3.19 -12.56
N ARG A 102 -8.86 -3.88 -12.69
CA ARG A 102 -8.17 -4.54 -11.56
C ARG A 102 -7.80 -3.53 -10.49
N ILE A 103 -7.27 -2.37 -10.89
CA ILE A 103 -6.92 -1.27 -9.96
C ILE A 103 -8.17 -0.74 -9.27
N ALA A 104 -9.27 -0.49 -10.00
CA ALA A 104 -10.51 0.02 -9.44
C ALA A 104 -11.17 -0.93 -8.42
N PHE A 105 -11.14 -2.25 -8.68
CA PHE A 105 -11.62 -3.23 -7.69
C PHE A 105 -10.70 -3.29 -6.45
N SER A 106 -9.38 -3.16 -6.63
CA SER A 106 -8.45 -3.08 -5.50
C SER A 106 -8.68 -1.83 -4.64
N LEU A 107 -8.97 -0.69 -5.28
CA LEU A 107 -9.28 0.56 -4.58
C LEU A 107 -10.56 0.43 -3.75
N THR A 108 -11.65 -0.07 -4.35
CA THR A 108 -12.93 -0.23 -3.62
C THR A 108 -12.85 -1.27 -2.50
N ALA A 109 -12.08 -2.34 -2.68
CA ALA A 109 -11.81 -3.29 -1.60
C ALA A 109 -11.05 -2.66 -0.43
N SER A 110 -10.05 -1.81 -0.72
CA SER A 110 -9.29 -1.10 0.30
C SER A 110 -10.16 -0.07 1.04
N TYR A 111 -11.02 0.63 0.30
CA TYR A 111 -11.98 1.59 0.84
C TYR A 111 -12.96 0.96 1.82
N ASP A 112 -13.60 -0.15 1.42
CA ASP A 112 -14.55 -0.87 2.29
C ASP A 112 -13.84 -1.48 3.52
N ALA A 113 -12.58 -1.94 3.37
CA ALA A 113 -11.78 -2.43 4.49
C ALA A 113 -11.50 -1.31 5.52
N ALA A 114 -11.21 -0.09 5.06
CA ALA A 114 -11.00 1.06 5.94
C ALA A 114 -12.28 1.43 6.72
N ILE A 115 -13.43 1.44 6.05
CA ILE A 115 -14.74 1.67 6.69
C ILE A 115 -15.02 0.62 7.76
N ALA A 116 -14.88 -0.67 7.41
CA ALA A 116 -15.12 -1.77 8.33
C ALA A 116 -14.18 -1.71 9.55
N LYS A 117 -12.89 -1.42 9.34
CA LYS A 117 -11.92 -1.25 10.42
C LYS A 117 -12.32 -0.11 11.36
N TYR A 118 -12.70 1.06 10.80
CA TYR A 118 -13.11 2.22 11.58
C TYR A 118 -14.36 1.94 12.42
N LEU A 119 -15.40 1.34 11.83
CA LEU A 119 -16.65 1.06 12.54
C LEU A 119 -16.47 0.02 13.65
N ASN A 120 -15.67 -1.02 13.43
CA ASN A 120 -15.34 -2.00 14.48
C ASN A 120 -14.57 -1.34 15.63
N ALA A 121 -13.55 -0.53 15.32
CA ALA A 121 -12.79 0.20 16.33
C ALA A 121 -13.70 1.15 17.14
N ARG A 122 -14.62 1.85 16.48
CA ARG A 122 -15.57 2.76 17.14
C ARG A 122 -16.55 2.04 18.06
N ALA A 123 -16.92 0.81 17.71
CA ALA A 123 -17.76 -0.05 18.53
C ALA A 123 -16.99 -0.79 19.64
N ASN A 124 -15.69 -0.53 19.80
CA ASN A 124 -14.79 -1.23 20.73
C ASN A 124 -14.76 -2.76 20.52
N VAL A 125 -14.88 -3.20 19.27
CA VAL A 125 -14.77 -4.62 18.91
C VAL A 125 -13.30 -4.97 18.73
N GLU A 126 -12.71 -5.65 19.72
CA GLU A 126 -11.29 -6.03 19.71
C GLU A 126 -10.98 -7.10 18.66
N TYR A 127 -11.84 -8.12 18.54
CA TYR A 127 -11.69 -9.24 17.60
C TYR A 127 -12.94 -9.37 16.72
N PRO A 128 -13.01 -8.66 15.59
CA PRO A 128 -14.18 -8.71 14.71
C PRO A 128 -14.29 -10.07 14.00
N GLU A 129 -15.51 -10.47 13.66
CA GLU A 129 -15.78 -11.74 12.94
C GLU A 129 -15.05 -11.83 11.59
N LYS A 130 -14.75 -10.68 10.97
CA LYS A 130 -14.01 -10.57 9.72
C LYS A 130 -12.98 -9.46 9.81
N VAL A 131 -11.75 -9.78 9.42
CA VAL A 131 -10.65 -8.81 9.28
C VAL A 131 -10.30 -8.67 7.81
N SER A 132 -10.30 -7.45 7.31
CA SER A 132 -9.84 -7.12 5.96
C SER A 132 -8.53 -6.33 6.04
N ILE A 133 -7.46 -6.90 5.50
CA ILE A 133 -6.13 -6.29 5.51
C ILE A 133 -5.83 -5.79 4.10
N ALA A 134 -5.93 -4.48 3.91
CA ALA A 134 -5.55 -3.81 2.66
C ALA A 134 -4.10 -3.33 2.77
N LEU A 135 -3.26 -3.73 1.80
CA LEU A 135 -1.85 -3.41 1.76
C LEU A 135 -1.47 -2.82 0.42
N SER A 136 -0.55 -1.84 0.42
CA SER A 136 0.01 -1.28 -0.79
C SER A 136 1.41 -1.82 -1.02
N LYS A 137 1.69 -2.30 -2.25
CA LYS A 137 3.02 -2.75 -2.62
C LYS A 137 3.98 -1.56 -2.64
N ALA A 138 5.07 -1.64 -1.88
CA ALA A 138 6.13 -0.65 -1.87
C ALA A 138 7.29 -1.00 -2.80
N ALA A 139 7.68 -2.28 -2.85
CA ALA A 139 8.78 -2.71 -3.71
C ALA A 139 8.65 -4.21 -4.07
N SER A 140 9.19 -4.59 -5.23
CA SER A 140 9.63 -5.99 -5.43
C SER A 140 10.99 -6.17 -4.76
N LEU A 141 11.22 -7.32 -4.14
CA LEU A 141 12.50 -7.65 -3.52
C LEU A 141 13.37 -8.46 -4.50
N ARG A 142 14.68 -8.50 -4.25
CA ARG A 142 15.61 -9.29 -5.07
C ARG A 142 15.22 -10.78 -5.13
N TYR A 143 14.84 -11.32 -3.99
CA TYR A 143 14.36 -12.69 -3.78
C TYR A 143 13.73 -12.77 -2.38
N GLY A 144 13.10 -13.89 -2.07
CA GLY A 144 12.55 -14.22 -0.75
C GLY A 144 13.64 -14.56 0.26
N GLU A 145 13.36 -15.47 1.18
CA GLU A 145 14.37 -15.92 2.15
C GLU A 145 15.55 -16.61 1.46
N ASN A 146 15.28 -17.30 0.35
CA ASN A 146 16.27 -18.00 -0.48
C ASN A 146 16.19 -17.54 -1.95
N PRO A 147 17.28 -17.67 -2.74
CA PRO A 147 17.35 -17.15 -4.11
C PRO A 147 16.29 -17.66 -5.10
N HIS A 148 15.75 -18.87 -4.87
CA HIS A 148 14.73 -19.47 -5.73
C HIS A 148 13.31 -18.98 -5.43
N GLN A 149 13.12 -18.16 -4.39
CA GLN A 149 11.84 -17.62 -3.98
C GLN A 149 11.70 -16.17 -4.47
N SER A 150 10.53 -15.79 -4.96
CA SER A 150 10.20 -14.39 -5.24
C SER A 150 9.62 -13.71 -3.99
N ALA A 151 9.78 -12.40 -3.87
CA ALA A 151 9.18 -11.64 -2.76
C ALA A 151 8.86 -10.19 -3.13
N ALA A 152 7.98 -9.59 -2.35
CA ALA A 152 7.61 -8.19 -2.45
C ALA A 152 7.35 -7.62 -1.05
N PHE A 153 7.66 -6.34 -0.88
CA PHE A 153 7.40 -5.60 0.34
C PHE A 153 6.09 -4.81 0.21
N TYR A 154 5.23 -4.98 1.22
CA TYR A 154 3.93 -4.35 1.30
C TYR A 154 3.85 -3.52 2.58
N LYS A 155 3.12 -2.40 2.51
CA LYS A 155 2.92 -1.48 3.63
C LYS A 155 1.44 -1.45 4.01
N LEU A 156 1.18 -1.40 5.30
CA LEU A 156 -0.10 -0.97 5.85
C LEU A 156 -0.28 0.54 5.64
N PRO A 157 -1.52 1.06 5.68
CA PRO A 157 -1.75 2.49 5.85
C PRO A 157 -0.99 3.02 7.08
N SER A 158 -0.50 4.26 7.00
CA SER A 158 0.29 4.86 8.07
C SER A 158 -0.47 4.86 9.40
N SER A 159 0.16 4.33 10.45
CA SER A 159 -0.36 4.32 11.82
C SER A 159 0.20 5.47 12.68
N GLY A 160 1.08 6.30 12.12
CA GLY A 160 1.88 7.27 12.89
C GLY A 160 3.04 6.63 13.66
N GLU A 161 3.13 5.30 13.68
CA GLU A 161 4.24 4.58 14.31
C GLU A 161 5.51 4.68 13.47
N THR A 162 6.63 4.94 14.14
CA THR A 162 7.94 4.86 13.48
C THR A 162 8.34 3.39 13.34
N SER A 163 8.41 2.92 12.10
CA SER A 163 8.78 1.54 11.74
C SER A 163 9.63 1.53 10.48
N ILE A 164 10.24 0.38 10.16
CA ILE A 164 11.02 0.20 8.93
C ILE A 164 10.19 0.45 7.66
N SER A 165 8.87 0.36 7.74
CA SER A 165 7.97 0.66 6.63
C SER A 165 7.98 2.14 6.22
N GLY A 166 8.34 3.04 7.14
CA GLY A 166 8.57 4.46 6.84
C GLY A 166 10.00 4.76 6.37
N GLY A 167 10.89 3.77 6.39
CA GLY A 167 12.29 3.94 6.04
C GLY A 167 12.51 4.30 4.56
N THR A 168 13.57 5.07 4.31
CA THR A 168 14.04 5.42 2.96
C THR A 168 15.37 4.73 2.71
N LEU A 169 15.48 3.99 1.60
CA LEU A 169 16.77 3.47 1.15
C LEU A 169 17.57 4.62 0.53
N LEU A 170 18.76 4.89 1.06
CA LEU A 170 19.62 5.97 0.58
C LEU A 170 20.31 5.61 -0.75
N GLU A 171 20.75 6.64 -1.48
CA GLU A 171 21.40 6.52 -2.79
C GLU A 171 22.67 5.64 -2.72
N GLY A 172 22.88 4.83 -3.77
CA GLY A 172 23.98 3.85 -3.81
C GLY A 172 23.69 2.55 -3.05
N GLY A 173 22.57 2.46 -2.34
CA GLY A 173 22.11 1.23 -1.70
C GLY A 173 21.79 0.13 -2.71
N ILE A 174 22.30 -1.08 -2.48
CA ILE A 174 21.88 -2.28 -3.23
C ILE A 174 20.43 -2.58 -2.84
N GLY A 175 19.61 -3.00 -3.81
CA GLY A 175 18.20 -3.36 -3.54
C GLY A 175 18.06 -4.32 -2.36
N ILE A 176 17.10 -4.07 -1.47
CA ILE A 176 16.97 -4.82 -0.21
C ILE A 176 16.46 -6.26 -0.47
N SER A 177 17.03 -7.26 0.22
CA SER A 177 16.50 -8.63 0.22
C SER A 177 15.43 -8.81 1.30
N PHE A 178 14.70 -9.93 1.24
CA PHE A 178 13.75 -10.30 2.30
C PHE A 178 14.44 -10.40 3.68
N ASN A 179 15.58 -11.10 3.77
CA ASN A 179 16.32 -11.25 5.03
C ASN A 179 16.87 -9.91 5.53
N ASN A 180 17.30 -9.03 4.63
CA ASN A 180 17.72 -7.69 5.05
C ASN A 180 16.56 -6.91 5.69
N LEU A 181 15.33 -6.98 5.14
CA LEU A 181 14.17 -6.34 5.75
C LEU A 181 13.84 -6.94 7.13
N LEU A 182 13.88 -8.26 7.26
CA LEU A 182 13.63 -8.95 8.54
C LEU A 182 14.66 -8.57 9.61
N ASP A 183 15.94 -8.63 9.29
CA ASP A 183 17.02 -8.27 10.21
C ASP A 183 17.00 -6.77 10.54
N THR A 184 16.66 -5.92 9.56
CA THR A 184 16.46 -4.47 9.81
C THR A 184 15.30 -4.25 10.75
N ASN A 185 14.18 -4.95 10.60
CA ASN A 185 13.05 -4.85 11.52
C ASN A 185 13.46 -5.26 12.94
N ALA A 186 14.10 -6.41 13.09
CA ALA A 186 14.54 -6.91 14.40
C ALA A 186 15.53 -5.96 15.08
N ALA A 187 16.53 -5.46 14.33
CA ALA A 187 17.49 -4.50 14.87
C ALA A 187 16.84 -3.17 15.24
N PHE A 188 15.91 -2.68 14.40
CA PHE A 188 15.21 -1.42 14.60
C PHE A 188 14.26 -1.46 15.79
N GLU A 189 13.47 -2.51 15.93
CA GLU A 189 12.58 -2.66 17.09
C GLU A 189 13.37 -2.83 18.39
N LEU A 190 14.48 -3.58 18.38
CA LEU A 190 15.32 -3.72 19.57
C LEU A 190 16.00 -2.39 19.97
N VAL A 191 16.50 -1.62 19.01
CA VAL A 191 17.18 -0.34 19.35
C VAL A 191 16.19 0.73 19.86
N LYS A 192 14.90 0.62 19.51
CA LYS A 192 13.82 1.51 20.00
C LYS A 192 13.53 1.36 21.48
N GLU A 193 13.86 0.23 22.09
CA GLU A 193 13.64 -0.03 23.52
C GLU A 193 14.56 0.81 24.43
N PHE A 194 15.62 1.41 23.88
CA PHE A 194 16.60 2.17 24.65
C PHE A 194 16.39 3.68 24.53
N ALA A 195 16.40 4.36 25.68
CA ALA A 195 16.34 5.81 25.75
C ALA A 195 17.72 6.44 25.52
N GLU A 196 18.79 5.78 25.95
CA GLU A 196 20.20 6.17 25.77
C GLU A 196 20.67 5.96 24.33
N PRO A 197 21.77 6.59 23.87
CA PRO A 197 22.38 6.21 22.60
C PRO A 197 22.75 4.73 22.59
N ALA A 198 22.15 3.99 21.65
CA ALA A 198 22.20 2.54 21.61
C ALA A 198 22.53 2.05 20.20
N ALA A 199 23.27 0.94 20.16
CA ALA A 199 23.60 0.22 18.95
C ALA A 199 23.26 -1.26 19.09
N VAL A 200 22.63 -1.80 18.05
CA VAL A 200 22.22 -3.20 17.97
C VAL A 200 22.78 -3.79 16.67
N VAL A 201 23.36 -4.99 16.76
CA VAL A 201 23.86 -5.78 15.63
C VAL A 201 23.08 -7.09 15.56
N VAL A 202 22.41 -7.34 14.42
CA VAL A 202 21.54 -8.50 14.20
C VAL A 202 22.01 -9.30 13.00
N LYS A 203 21.96 -10.63 13.15
CA LYS A 203 22.18 -11.59 12.07
C LYS A 203 21.14 -12.69 12.13
N HIS A 204 20.39 -12.90 11.05
CA HIS A 204 19.36 -13.95 10.99
C HIS A 204 18.38 -13.86 12.16
N LEU A 205 17.84 -12.66 12.40
CA LEU A 205 16.92 -12.31 13.48
C LEU A 205 17.47 -12.43 14.91
N ASN A 206 18.75 -12.76 15.08
CA ASN A 206 19.38 -12.91 16.39
C ASN A 206 20.34 -11.75 16.66
N PRO A 207 20.23 -11.08 17.83
CA PRO A 207 21.21 -10.07 18.21
C PRO A 207 22.54 -10.75 18.56
N CYS A 208 23.60 -10.42 17.81
CA CYS A 208 24.97 -10.82 18.15
C CYS A 208 25.69 -9.75 18.97
N GLY A 209 25.12 -8.56 19.09
CA GLY A 209 25.63 -7.49 19.92
C GLY A 209 24.59 -6.42 20.21
N CYS A 210 24.63 -5.88 21.43
CA CYS A 210 23.80 -4.76 21.85
C CYS A 210 24.57 -3.97 22.92
N ALA A 211 24.64 -2.66 22.78
CA ALA A 211 25.31 -1.81 23.76
C ALA A 211 24.72 -0.40 23.79
N ILE A 212 24.84 0.22 24.96
CA ILE A 212 24.57 1.65 25.19
C ILE A 212 25.85 2.37 25.56
N ASP A 213 25.93 3.65 25.20
CA ASP A 213 26.99 4.56 25.62
C ASP A 213 26.54 6.02 25.46
N GLU A 214 27.23 6.99 26.05
CA GLU A 214 26.96 8.41 25.81
C GLU A 214 27.35 8.83 24.37
N ASP A 215 28.36 8.16 23.79
CA ASP A 215 28.78 8.34 22.40
C ASP A 215 28.29 7.18 21.52
N ILE A 216 27.48 7.49 20.50
CA ILE A 216 26.93 6.48 19.58
C ILE A 216 28.02 5.67 18.85
N CYS A 217 29.17 6.26 18.58
CA CYS A 217 30.32 5.56 17.98
C CYS A 217 30.94 4.56 18.96
N VAL A 218 30.92 4.85 20.27
CA VAL A 218 31.38 3.93 21.30
C VAL A 218 30.35 2.82 21.51
N ALA A 219 29.06 3.15 21.56
CA ALA A 219 27.98 2.16 21.62
C ALA A 219 28.07 1.16 20.46
N TYR A 220 28.27 1.65 19.24
CA TYR A 220 28.47 0.80 18.07
C TYR A 220 29.68 -0.13 18.21
N ARG A 221 30.85 0.40 18.60
CA ARG A 221 32.06 -0.42 18.80
C ARG A 221 31.85 -1.51 19.82
N LYS A 222 31.26 -1.19 20.99
CA LYS A 222 30.93 -2.17 22.04
C LYS A 222 29.97 -3.25 21.53
N ALA A 223 28.93 -2.88 20.79
CA ALA A 223 27.99 -3.84 20.23
C ALA A 223 28.68 -4.75 19.20
N TYR A 224 29.52 -4.20 18.33
CA TYR A 224 30.29 -4.97 17.35
C TYR A 224 31.30 -5.94 18.01
N GLU A 225 31.98 -5.50 19.07
CA GLU A 225 32.99 -6.27 19.80
C GLU A 225 32.42 -7.42 20.63
N CYS A 226 31.10 -7.44 20.87
CA CYS A 226 30.41 -8.52 21.60
C CYS A 226 30.64 -9.89 20.95
N ASP A 227 30.46 -9.96 19.62
CA ASP A 227 30.80 -11.14 18.80
C ASP A 227 31.17 -10.69 17.39
N VAL A 228 32.46 -10.36 17.21
CA VAL A 228 33.01 -9.87 15.93
C VAL A 228 32.86 -10.88 14.79
N VAL A 229 32.83 -12.19 15.10
CA VAL A 229 32.71 -13.24 14.08
C VAL A 229 31.29 -13.27 13.52
N SER A 230 30.29 -13.18 14.41
CA SER A 230 28.89 -13.09 14.00
C SER A 230 28.57 -11.73 13.37
N ALA A 231 29.16 -10.64 13.87
CA ALA A 231 28.92 -9.28 13.37
C ALA A 231 29.28 -9.09 11.87
N PHE A 232 30.18 -9.91 11.31
CA PHE A 232 30.48 -9.89 9.89
C PHE A 232 29.23 -10.18 9.02
N GLY A 233 28.87 -9.21 8.16
CA GLY A 233 27.70 -9.29 7.27
C GLY A 233 26.34 -9.06 7.95
N SER A 234 26.34 -8.55 9.18
CA SER A 234 25.12 -8.28 9.97
C SER A 234 24.45 -6.96 9.60
N ILE A 235 23.21 -6.78 10.05
CA ILE A 235 22.50 -5.50 10.03
C ILE A 235 22.76 -4.74 11.33
N ILE A 236 22.95 -3.43 11.23
CA ILE A 236 23.22 -2.54 12.36
C ILE A 236 22.07 -1.53 12.45
N ALA A 237 21.55 -1.33 13.66
CA ALA A 237 20.60 -0.26 13.97
C ALA A 237 21.15 0.64 15.08
N LEU A 238 20.93 1.94 14.91
CA LEU A 238 21.37 2.99 15.81
C LEU A 238 20.18 3.92 16.09
N ASN A 239 19.94 4.29 17.34
CA ASN A 239 18.84 5.20 17.69
C ASN A 239 19.25 6.68 17.75
N ARG A 240 20.46 7.02 17.27
CA ARG A 240 20.97 8.39 17.14
C ARG A 240 21.60 8.58 15.77
N LYS A 241 21.72 9.84 15.34
CA LYS A 241 22.37 10.21 14.09
C LYS A 241 23.85 9.87 14.13
N VAL A 242 24.37 9.46 12.99
CA VAL A 242 25.80 9.26 12.68
C VAL A 242 26.23 10.32 11.67
#